data_AF-A0A0F9JYW5-F1
#
_entry.id   AF-A0A0F9JYW5-F1
#
_cell.length_a   1.000
_cell.length_b   1.000
_cell.length_c   1.000
_cell.angle_alpha   90.00
_cell.angle_beta   90.00
_cell.angle_gamma   90.00
#
_symmetry.space_group_name_H-M   'P 1'
#
loop_
_entity.id
_entity.type
_entity.pdbx_description
1 polymer ?
#
loop_
_entity_poly.entity_id
_entity_poly.type
_entity_poly.pdbx_seq_one_letter_code
_entity_poly.pdbx_strand_id
1 'polypeptide(L)'
;MCNKLPYNNPRIDKCIIPIINDLNKSTNLKTLASCCGHGKYNTTIVVKNKKGNIFEYYSNKLLGYKKRNRYYKKDEKGFYFIPELIKK
;
A
#
# COMPACT_ATOMS: atom_id res chain seq x y z
N MET A 1 5.61 1.17 8.27
CA MET A 1 4.86 2.36 8.73
C MET A 1 3.79 1.98 9.76
N CYS A 2 4.02 0.96 10.57
CA CYS A 2 3.80 0.95 12.02
C CYS A 2 4.80 1.95 12.66
N ASN A 3 4.57 2.35 13.92
CA ASN A 3 5.48 3.16 14.75
C ASN A 3 6.92 3.06 14.27
N LYS A 4 7.60 4.20 14.01
CA LYS A 4 9.01 4.30 13.57
C LYS A 4 9.86 3.20 14.24
N LEU A 5 9.99 2.05 13.58
CA LEU A 5 10.89 0.99 13.99
C LEU A 5 12.17 1.17 13.18
N PRO A 6 13.34 1.00 13.83
CA PRO A 6 14.61 1.58 13.37
C PRO A 6 15.08 1.05 12.01
N TYR A 7 14.67 -0.14 11.59
CA TYR A 7 15.03 -0.71 10.30
C TYR A 7 13.91 -1.60 9.78
N ASN A 8 13.20 -1.13 8.75
CA ASN A 8 12.65 -1.94 7.67
C ASN A 8 12.02 -1.00 6.63
N ASN A 9 12.26 -1.32 5.36
CA ASN A 9 11.81 -0.63 4.16
C ASN A 9 10.57 0.26 4.40
N PRO A 10 10.68 1.61 4.36
CA PRO A 10 9.69 2.54 4.94
C PRO A 10 8.29 2.51 4.31
N ARG A 11 8.11 1.69 3.27
CA ARG A 11 6.90 1.60 2.44
C ARG A 11 6.15 0.28 2.58
N ILE A 12 6.66 -0.67 3.37
CA ILE A 12 6.01 -1.97 3.61
C ILE A 12 5.74 -2.15 5.09
N ASP A 13 4.48 -2.41 5.46
CA ASP A 13 4.11 -2.66 6.85
C ASP A 13 4.42 -4.09 7.27
N LYS A 14 5.02 -4.25 8.47
CA LYS A 14 5.42 -5.56 8.99
C LYS A 14 4.25 -6.53 9.08
N CYS A 15 3.06 -6.02 9.43
CA CYS A 15 1.82 -6.78 9.53
C CYS A 15 1.40 -7.48 8.22
N ILE A 16 1.87 -6.97 7.07
CA ILE A 16 1.46 -7.44 5.75
C ILE A 16 2.64 -7.97 4.92
N ILE A 17 3.83 -8.09 5.51
CA ILE A 17 4.99 -8.72 4.84
C ILE A 17 4.68 -10.14 4.34
N PRO A 18 4.04 -11.04 5.11
CA PRO A 18 3.73 -12.38 4.61
C PRO A 18 2.85 -12.33 3.36
N ILE A 19 1.79 -11.51 3.40
CA ILE A 19 0.86 -11.32 2.28
C ILE A 19 1.59 -10.78 1.05
N ILE A 20 2.47 -9.79 1.23
CA ILE A 20 3.22 -9.18 0.13
C ILE A 20 4.22 -10.16 -0.49
N ASN A 21 4.87 -10.99 0.34
CA ASN A 21 5.78 -12.01 -0.14
C ASN A 21 5.05 -13.05 -0.97
N ASP A 22 3.90 -13.53 -0.48
CA ASP A 22 3.07 -14.48 -1.20
C ASP A 22 2.53 -13.86 -2.49
N LEU A 23 2.08 -12.61 -2.45
CA LEU A 23 1.56 -11.90 -3.61
C LEU A 23 2.62 -11.70 -4.69
N ASN A 24 3.83 -11.26 -4.32
CA ASN A 24 4.92 -11.07 -5.29
C ASN A 24 5.45 -12.41 -5.87
N LYS A 25 5.30 -13.53 -5.14
CA LYS A 25 5.72 -14.87 -5.61
C LYS A 25 4.64 -15.57 -6.45
N SER A 26 3.38 -15.47 -6.02
CA SER A 26 2.23 -16.14 -6.65
C SER A 26 1.68 -15.37 -7.84
N THR A 27 1.95 -14.07 -7.92
CA THR A 27 1.43 -13.22 -9.00
C THR A 27 2.54 -12.47 -9.71
N ASN A 28 2.27 -12.08 -10.96
CA ASN A 28 3.15 -11.21 -11.75
C ASN A 28 3.03 -9.73 -11.37
N LEU A 29 2.72 -9.44 -10.10
CA LEU A 29 2.53 -8.10 -9.57
C LEU A 29 3.73 -7.68 -8.74
N LYS A 30 4.12 -6.41 -8.87
CA LYS A 30 5.16 -5.79 -8.07
C LYS A 30 4.54 -4.86 -7.04
N THR A 31 4.68 -5.18 -5.76
CA THR A 31 4.24 -4.29 -4.68
C THR A 31 5.08 -3.01 -4.65
N LEU A 32 4.43 -1.84 -4.66
CA LEU A 32 5.07 -0.53 -4.62
C LEU A 32 5.03 0.12 -3.23
N ALA A 33 3.90 -0.02 -2.55
CA ALA A 33 3.66 0.53 -1.22
C ALA A 33 2.47 -0.20 -0.57
N SER A 34 2.46 -0.30 0.75
CA SER A 34 1.41 -1.04 1.47
C SER A 34 1.20 -0.46 2.87
N CYS A 35 -0.02 -0.52 3.39
CA CYS A 35 -0.33 -0.18 4.77
C CYS A 35 -1.42 -1.10 5.32
N CYS A 36 -1.27 -1.55 6.56
CA CYS A 36 -2.29 -2.35 7.25
C CYS A 36 -3.44 -1.50 7.83
N GLY A 37 -3.36 -0.17 7.71
CA GLY A 37 -4.41 0.76 8.15
C GLY A 37 -4.61 0.87 9.67
N HIS A 38 -3.88 0.07 10.46
CA HIS A 38 -3.85 0.07 11.94
C HIS A 38 -5.23 0.17 12.59
N GLY A 39 -6.22 -0.53 12.05
CA GLY A 39 -7.59 -0.58 12.59
C GLY A 39 -8.46 0.66 12.34
N LYS A 40 -7.91 1.75 11.76
CA LYS A 40 -8.68 2.94 11.38
C LYS A 40 -9.12 2.92 9.92
N TYR A 41 -8.20 2.54 9.03
CA TYR A 41 -8.45 2.42 7.59
C TYR A 41 -8.31 0.97 7.15
N ASN A 42 -8.92 0.64 6.01
CA ASN A 42 -8.76 -0.68 5.41
C ASN A 42 -7.30 -0.93 5.03
N THR A 43 -6.85 -2.17 5.17
CA THR A 43 -5.59 -2.64 4.62
C THR A 43 -5.57 -2.37 3.13
N THR A 44 -4.47 -1.80 2.65
CA THR A 44 -4.29 -1.44 1.24
C THR A 44 -2.91 -1.84 0.76
N ILE A 45 -2.85 -2.35 -0.47
CA ILE A 45 -1.59 -2.74 -1.12
C ILE A 45 -1.60 -2.16 -2.53
N VAL A 46 -0.67 -1.26 -2.79
CA VAL A 46 -0.46 -0.67 -4.11
C VAL A 46 0.48 -1.55 -4.89
N VAL A 47 -0.01 -2.07 -6.01
CA VAL A 47 0.70 -2.99 -6.88
C VAL A 47 0.85 -2.42 -8.28
N LYS A 48 1.90 -2.86 -8.98
CA LYS A 48 2.14 -2.57 -10.40
C LYS A 48 2.16 -3.88 -11.17
N ASN A 49 1.37 -3.98 -12.24
CA ASN A 49 1.43 -5.14 -13.13
C ASN A 49 2.54 -5.00 -14.19
N LYS A 50 2.77 -6.07 -14.97
CA LYS A 50 3.72 -6.08 -16.09
C LYS A 50 3.41 -5.05 -17.17
N LYS A 51 2.14 -4.70 -17.38
CA LYS A 51 1.69 -3.66 -18.33
C LYS A 51 1.99 -2.24 -17.85
N GLY A 52 2.44 -2.09 -16.60
CA GLY A 52 2.75 -0.80 -16.00
C GLY A 52 1.58 -0.14 -15.27
N ASN A 53 0.40 -0.74 -15.27
CA ASN A 53 -0.76 -0.22 -14.55
C ASN A 53 -0.54 -0.34 -13.05
N ILE A 54 -0.92 0.71 -12.34
CA ILE A 54 -0.82 0.79 -10.89
C ILE A 54 -2.24 0.82 -10.33
N PHE A 55 -2.51 -0.05 -9.37
CA PHE A 55 -3.81 -0.19 -8.75
C PHE A 55 -3.66 -0.64 -7.31
N GLU A 56 -4.73 -0.48 -6.54
CA GLU A 56 -4.83 -1.07 -5.21
C GLU A 56 -5.42 -2.48 -5.31
N TYR A 57 -4.76 -3.44 -4.68
CA TYR A 57 -5.01 -4.87 -4.84
C TYR A 57 -6.38 -5.31 -4.34
N TYR A 58 -6.84 -4.85 -3.18
CA TYR A 58 -8.09 -5.32 -2.59
C TYR A 58 -9.33 -4.73 -3.26
N SER A 59 -9.26 -3.46 -3.66
CA SER A 59 -10.36 -2.73 -4.30
C SER A 59 -10.31 -2.78 -5.83
N ASN A 60 -9.23 -3.31 -6.42
CA ASN A 60 -8.92 -3.25 -7.86
C ASN A 60 -9.01 -1.83 -8.44
N LYS A 61 -8.91 -0.79 -7.60
CA LYS A 61 -9.02 0.60 -8.04
C LYS A 61 -7.73 1.04 -8.70
N LEU A 62 -7.82 1.53 -9.93
CA LEU A 62 -6.69 2.13 -10.62
C LEU A 62 -6.22 3.40 -9.87
N LEU A 63 -4.95 3.39 -9.48
CA LEU A 63 -4.26 4.50 -8.85
C LEU A 63 -3.25 4.98 -9.88
N GLY A 64 -3.60 6.00 -10.67
CA GLY A 64 -2.73 6.52 -11.73
C GLY A 64 -1.29 6.77 -11.25
N TYR A 65 -0.34 6.87 -12.19
CA TYR A 65 1.07 7.02 -11.84
C TYR A 65 1.32 8.22 -10.92
N LYS A 66 1.93 7.97 -9.75
CA LYS A 66 2.39 9.03 -8.83
C LYS A 66 3.90 9.01 -8.68
N LYS A 67 4.54 10.18 -8.83
CA LYS A 67 5.99 10.34 -8.57
C LYS A 67 6.34 9.85 -7.16
N ARG A 68 7.47 9.14 -7.05
CA ARG A 68 8.04 8.62 -5.79
C ARG A 68 7.09 7.70 -4.99
N ASN A 69 6.11 7.06 -5.64
CA ASN A 69 5.13 6.16 -5.02
C ASN A 69 4.35 6.80 -3.85
N ARG A 70 4.02 8.09 -3.95
CA ARG A 70 3.27 8.85 -2.93
C ARG A 70 1.76 8.59 -3.04
N TYR A 71 1.34 7.34 -2.85
CA TYR A 71 -0.08 6.95 -2.88
C TYR A 71 -0.78 7.23 -1.56
N TYR A 72 -0.06 7.13 -0.45
CA TYR A 72 -0.60 7.32 0.89
C TYR A 72 -0.51 8.77 1.35
N LYS A 73 -1.57 9.24 2.02
CA LYS A 73 -1.60 10.45 2.84
C LYS A 73 -1.68 10.06 4.31
N LYS A 74 -1.13 10.92 5.16
CA LYS A 74 -1.24 10.80 6.62
C LYS A 74 -2.40 11.68 7.08
N ASP A 75 -3.26 11.17 7.95
CA ASP A 75 -4.30 11.97 8.59
C ASP A 75 -3.77 12.74 9.82
N GLU A 76 -4.64 13.52 10.45
CA GLU A 76 -4.34 14.32 11.66
C GLU A 76 -3.93 13.46 12.87
N LYS A 77 -4.41 12.21 12.94
CA LYS A 77 -4.08 11.26 14.02
C LYS A 77 -2.83 10.43 13.72
N GLY A 78 -2.28 10.58 12.53
CA GLY A 78 -1.06 9.96 12.06
C GLY A 78 -1.19 8.63 11.33
N PHE A 79 -2.40 8.23 10.94
CA PHE A 79 -2.69 7.03 10.17
C PHE A 79 -2.54 7.28 8.67
N TYR A 80 -2.05 6.27 7.94
CA TYR A 80 -1.88 6.34 6.50
C TYR A 80 -3.08 5.75 5.76
N PHE A 81 -3.53 6.44 4.73
CA PHE A 81 -4.63 6.02 3.88
C PHE A 81 -4.42 6.46 2.43
N ILE A 82 -5.11 5.79 1.50
CA ILE A 82 -5.14 6.20 0.09
C ILE A 82 -6.39 7.06 -0.11
N PRO A 83 -6.25 8.38 -0.40
CA PRO A 83 -7.39 9.28 -0.47
C PRO A 83 -8.38 8.89 -1.57
N GLU A 84 -7.91 8.26 -2.65
CA GLU A 84 -8.78 7.75 -3.71
C GLU A 84 -9.72 6.63 -3.23
N LEU A 85 -9.45 5.96 -2.10
CA LEU A 85 -10.26 4.85 -1.60
C LEU A 85 -11.27 5.25 -0.51
N ILE A 86 -11.13 6.45 0.05
CA ILE A 86 -12.12 6.98 0.97
C ILE A 86 -13.29 7.48 0.12
N LYS A 87 -14.41 6.75 0.13
CA LYS A 87 -15.67 7.27 -0.41
C LYS A 87 -16.10 8.43 0.49
N LYS A 88 -16.42 9.57 -0.12
CA LYS A 88 -17.17 10.64 0.54
C LYS A 88 -18.56 10.16 0.91
#